data_AF-A0A2E7EQ19-F1
#
_entry.id   AF-A0A2E7EQ19-F1
#
_cell.length_a   1.000
_cell.length_b   1.000
_cell.length_c   1.000
_cell.angle_alpha   90.00
_cell.angle_beta   90.00
_cell.angle_gamma   90.00
#
_symmetry.space_group_name_H-M   'P 1'
#
loop_
_entity.id
_entity.type
_entity.pdbx_description
1 polymer ?
#
loop_
_entity_poly.entity_id
_entity_poly.type
_entity_poly.pdbx_seq_one_letter_code
_entity_poly.pdbx_strand_id
1 'polypeptide(L)'
;MAFKKRPVRSRRKSRVRTKAKKKDPIFVDGKRPRPMFVDYKDVDLLKKLVNRHGRIVVRRKTGCSAVSQRAVTRAIKRARFMGLLPYVGD
;
A
#
# COMPACT_ATOMS: atom_id res chain seq x y z
N MET A 1 13.20 -53.82 -31.29
CA MET A 1 12.08 -53.25 -30.49
C MET A 1 12.46 -51.82 -30.10
N ALA A 2 11.76 -50.81 -30.64
CA ALA A 2 12.18 -49.41 -30.58
C ALA A 2 11.75 -48.71 -29.28
N PHE A 3 12.69 -48.09 -28.57
CA PHE A 3 12.44 -47.21 -27.42
C PHE A 3 11.70 -45.93 -27.87
N LYS A 4 10.41 -45.85 -27.58
CA LYS A 4 9.55 -44.71 -27.90
C LYS A 4 9.92 -43.53 -26.98
N LYS A 5 10.58 -42.49 -27.51
CA LYS A 5 10.89 -41.24 -26.78
C LYS A 5 9.59 -40.62 -26.26
N ARG A 6 9.51 -40.37 -24.94
CA ARG A 6 8.38 -39.66 -24.30
C ARG A 6 8.38 -38.19 -24.75
N PRO A 7 7.23 -37.60 -25.13
CA PRO A 7 7.18 -36.21 -25.55
C PRO A 7 7.40 -35.28 -24.35
N VAL A 8 8.27 -34.28 -24.52
CA VAL A 8 8.55 -33.25 -23.51
C VAL A 8 7.32 -32.36 -23.37
N ARG A 9 6.63 -32.43 -22.23
CA ARG A 9 5.42 -31.65 -21.95
C ARG A 9 5.80 -30.16 -21.93
N SER A 10 5.33 -29.36 -22.89
CA SER A 10 5.61 -27.93 -22.91
C SER A 10 4.98 -27.28 -21.66
N ARG A 11 5.82 -26.71 -20.78
CA ARG A 11 5.33 -25.94 -19.63
C ARG A 11 4.65 -24.69 -20.18
N ARG A 12 3.31 -24.70 -20.26
CA ARG A 12 2.52 -23.50 -20.54
C ARG A 12 2.90 -22.45 -19.48
N LYS A 13 3.61 -21.40 -19.88
CA LYS A 13 3.90 -20.25 -19.01
C LYS A 13 2.55 -19.64 -18.59
N SER A 14 2.26 -19.65 -17.30
CA SER A 14 1.06 -19.00 -16.78
C SER A 14 1.15 -17.51 -17.11
N ARG A 15 0.11 -16.96 -17.76
CA ARG A 15 0.03 -15.51 -18.02
C ARG A 15 0.05 -14.80 -16.67
N VAL A 16 1.05 -13.95 -16.43
CA VAL A 16 1.12 -13.11 -15.25
C VAL A 16 -0.07 -12.14 -15.30
N ARG A 17 -1.06 -12.31 -14.42
CA ARG A 17 -2.20 -11.40 -14.33
C ARG A 17 -1.67 -10.03 -13.88
N THR A 18 -1.74 -9.03 -14.76
CA THR A 18 -1.42 -7.64 -14.41
C THR A 18 -2.45 -7.16 -13.41
N LYS A 19 -2.02 -6.89 -12.17
CA LYS A 19 -2.91 -6.36 -11.12
C LYS A 19 -3.36 -4.95 -11.51
N ALA A 20 -4.66 -4.67 -11.37
CA ALA A 20 -5.20 -3.33 -11.57
C ALA A 20 -4.48 -2.32 -10.67
N LYS A 21 -4.22 -1.11 -11.20
CA LYS A 21 -3.60 -0.02 -10.44
C LYS A 21 -4.57 0.40 -9.33
N LYS A 22 -4.14 0.32 -8.06
CA LYS A 22 -4.91 0.81 -6.92
C LYS A 22 -5.01 2.33 -6.98
N LYS A 23 -6.20 2.87 -6.70
CA LYS A 23 -6.40 4.32 -6.57
C LYS A 23 -5.84 4.78 -5.21
N ASP A 24 -5.23 5.96 -5.19
CA ASP A 24 -4.72 6.58 -3.97
C ASP A 24 -5.88 6.88 -3.02
N PRO A 25 -5.82 6.49 -1.73
CA PRO A 25 -6.89 6.78 -0.77
C PRO A 25 -6.99 8.27 -0.39
N ILE A 26 -5.99 9.09 -0.76
CA ILE A 26 -5.97 10.54 -0.50
C ILE A 26 -6.54 11.32 -1.70
N PHE A 27 -6.82 10.64 -2.82
CA PHE A 27 -7.53 11.28 -3.92
C PHE A 27 -9.01 11.38 -3.59
N VAL A 28 -9.49 12.60 -3.41
CA VAL A 28 -10.91 12.92 -3.31
C VAL A 28 -11.35 13.41 -4.69
N ASP A 29 -12.42 12.85 -5.25
CA ASP A 29 -13.04 13.25 -6.52
C ASP A 29 -12.08 13.32 -7.73
N GLY A 30 -11.05 12.47 -7.75
CA GLY A 30 -10.07 12.41 -8.83
C GLY A 30 -9.05 13.56 -8.83
N LYS A 31 -9.11 14.47 -7.83
CA LYS A 31 -8.16 15.57 -7.67
C LYS A 31 -7.22 15.31 -6.50
N ARG A 32 -5.98 15.79 -6.63
CA ARG A 32 -5.01 15.81 -5.53
C ARG A 32 -5.23 17.06 -4.69
N PRO A 33 -5.40 16.94 -3.35
CA PRO A 33 -5.47 18.13 -2.51
C PRO A 33 -4.15 18.92 -2.60
N ARG A 34 -4.28 20.24 -2.75
CA ARG A 34 -3.19 21.22 -2.77
C ARG A 34 -3.50 22.30 -1.73
N PRO A 35 -2.64 22.52 -0.72
CA PRO A 35 -1.42 21.77 -0.42
C PRO A 35 -1.71 20.31 -0.06
N MET A 36 -0.73 19.44 -0.27
CA MET A 36 -0.86 18.03 0.08
C MET A 36 -0.63 17.84 1.58
N PHE A 37 -1.68 18.17 2.32
CA PHE A 37 -1.72 18.13 3.77
C PHE A 37 -2.64 16.98 4.21
N VAL A 38 -2.18 16.24 5.20
CA VAL A 38 -2.96 15.20 5.89
C VAL A 38 -2.90 15.59 7.35
N ASP A 39 -4.05 15.83 7.98
CA ASP A 39 -4.09 16.19 9.38
C ASP A 39 -3.67 14.98 10.23
N TYR A 40 -2.86 15.24 11.26
CA TYR A 40 -2.44 14.20 12.19
C TYR A 40 -3.55 13.86 13.21
N LYS A 41 -4.56 14.73 13.31
CA LYS A 41 -5.74 14.54 14.17
C LYS A 41 -6.76 13.56 13.59
N ASP A 42 -6.70 13.28 12.27
CA ASP A 42 -7.60 12.35 11.60
C ASP A 42 -7.20 10.89 11.87
N VAL A 43 -7.36 10.45 13.12
CA VAL A 43 -6.90 9.14 13.58
C VAL A 43 -7.54 7.99 12.79
N ASP A 44 -8.80 8.12 12.40
CA ASP A 44 -9.50 7.08 11.62
C ASP A 44 -8.94 6.89 10.21
N LEU A 45 -8.49 7.98 9.58
CA LEU A 45 -7.78 7.92 8.31
C LEU A 45 -6.41 7.28 8.50
N LEU A 46 -5.66 7.73 9.50
CA LEU A 46 -4.29 7.26 9.73
C LEU A 46 -4.22 5.80 10.18
N LYS A 47 -5.18 5.32 10.98
CA LYS A 47 -5.31 3.92 11.38
C LYS A 47 -5.40 2.98 10.18
N LYS A 48 -6.13 3.37 9.12
CA LYS A 48 -6.23 2.59 7.87
C LYS A 48 -4.89 2.50 7.10
N LEU A 49 -3.95 3.40 7.39
CA LEU A 49 -2.64 3.51 6.72
C LEU A 49 -1.49 2.87 7.54
N VAL A 50 -1.82 2.31 8.71
CA VAL A 50 -0.90 1.60 9.60
C VAL A 50 -1.33 0.14 9.66
N ASN A 51 -0.38 -0.78 9.82
CA ASN A 51 -0.68 -2.19 10.00
C ASN A 51 -1.07 -2.48 11.46
N ARG A 52 -1.51 -3.71 11.75
CA ARG A 52 -1.85 -4.14 13.12
C ARG A 52 -0.72 -3.88 14.11
N HIS A 53 0.52 -4.19 13.73
CA HIS A 53 1.72 -3.99 14.55
C HIS A 53 2.17 -2.53 14.72
N GLY A 54 1.40 -1.54 14.31
CA GLY A 54 1.78 -0.14 14.45
C GLY A 54 2.87 0.33 13.48
N ARG A 55 3.15 -0.36 12.37
CA ARG A 55 4.08 0.05 11.29
C ARG A 55 3.33 0.68 10.12
N ILE A 56 3.92 1.71 9.51
CA ILE A 56 3.35 2.40 8.34
C ILE A 56 3.28 1.44 7.16
N VAL A 57 2.10 1.33 6.52
CA VAL A 57 1.93 0.46 5.36
C VAL A 57 2.69 1.01 4.16
N VAL A 58 3.38 0.12 3.45
CA VAL A 58 4.15 0.47 2.24
C VAL A 58 3.22 0.97 1.15
N ARG A 59 3.65 2.04 0.45
CA ARG A 59 2.99 2.65 -0.72
C ARG A 59 2.32 1.63 -1.67
N ARG A 60 3.02 0.54 -2.04
CA ARG A 60 2.52 -0.50 -2.96
C ARG A 60 1.27 -1.23 -2.47
N LYS A 61 1.10 -1.37 -1.15
CA LYS A 61 -0.06 -2.04 -0.56
C LYS A 61 -1.26 -1.11 -0.54
N THR A 62 -1.03 0.16 -0.21
CA THR A 62 -2.08 1.17 -0.08
C THR A 62 -2.53 1.76 -1.43
N GLY A 63 -1.61 1.86 -2.39
CA GLY A 63 -1.87 2.49 -3.69
C GLY A 63 -1.36 3.93 -3.78
N CYS A 64 -1.13 4.62 -2.66
CA CYS A 64 -0.71 6.03 -2.58
C CYS A 64 0.36 6.44 -3.61
N SER A 65 0.32 7.66 -4.12
CA SER A 65 1.42 8.35 -4.81
C SER A 65 2.60 8.61 -3.86
N ALA A 66 3.77 8.89 -4.43
CA ALA A 66 4.97 9.22 -3.65
C ALA A 66 4.77 10.47 -2.77
N VAL A 67 4.04 11.47 -3.29
CA VAL A 67 3.84 12.73 -2.57
C VAL A 67 2.85 12.55 -1.42
N SER A 68 1.77 11.80 -1.63
CA SER A 68 0.76 11.53 -0.60
C SER A 68 1.34 10.65 0.51
N GLN A 69 2.16 9.65 0.14
CA GLN A 69 2.87 8.85 1.14
C GLN A 69 3.78 9.71 2.04
N ARG A 70 4.44 10.75 1.50
CA ARG A 70 5.26 11.68 2.30
C ARG A 70 4.40 12.49 3.28
N ALA A 71 3.25 12.99 2.83
CA ALA A 71 2.31 13.71 3.70
C ALA A 71 1.79 12.81 4.83
N VAL A 72 1.34 11.59 4.50
CA VAL A 72 0.90 10.57 5.47
C VAL A 72 1.99 10.24 6.48
N THR A 73 3.23 10.05 6.02
CA THR A 73 4.33 9.68 6.91
C THR A 73 4.60 10.79 7.93
N ARG A 74 4.53 12.05 7.51
CA ARG A 74 4.66 13.20 8.43
C ARG A 74 3.50 13.25 9.42
N ALA A 75 2.27 13.06 8.95
CA ALA A 75 1.08 13.03 9.79
C ALA A 75 1.13 11.91 10.84
N ILE A 76 1.47 10.67 10.44
CA ILE A 76 1.59 9.52 11.36
C ILE A 76 2.68 9.76 12.40
N LYS A 77 3.84 10.30 12.00
CA LYS A 77 4.92 10.61 12.97
C LYS A 77 4.48 11.64 14.00
N ARG A 78 3.75 12.68 13.58
CA ARG A 78 3.16 13.67 14.50
C ARG A 78 2.10 13.05 15.41
N ALA A 79 1.19 12.25 14.85
CA ALA A 79 0.15 11.56 15.62
C ALA A 79 0.75 10.64 16.68
N ARG A 80 1.85 9.94 16.38
CA ARG A 80 2.58 9.12 17.36
C ARG A 80 3.22 9.93 18.47
N PHE A 81 3.85 11.05 18.12
CA PHE A 81 4.43 11.95 19.11
C PHE A 81 3.36 12.52 20.06
N MET A 82 2.15 12.78 19.55
CA MET A 82 1.00 13.25 20.33
C MET A 82 0.23 12.14 21.06
N GLY A 83 0.67 10.88 20.99
CA GLY A 83 -0.02 9.75 21.65
C GLY A 83 -1.33 9.30 20.99
N LEU A 84 -1.67 9.82 19.80
CA LEU A 84 -2.89 9.44 19.05
C LEU A 84 -2.76 8.08 18.35
N LEU A 85 -1.54 7.65 18.07
CA LEU A 85 -1.22 6.35 17.45
C LEU A 85 -0.07 5.67 18.18
N PRO A 86 -0.10 4.33 18.31
CA PRO A 86 0.99 3.60 18.93
C PRO A 86 2.22 3.49 18.01
N TYR A 87 3.39 3.36 18.62
CA TYR A 87 4.64 3.00 17.93
C TYR A 87 4.73 1.49 17.66
N VAL A 88 4.17 0.68 18.56
CA VAL A 88 4.12 -0.78 18.51
C VAL A 88 2.68 -1.18 18.80
N GLY A 89 2.08 -1.96 17.89
CA GLY A 89 0.78 -2.60 18.11
C GLY A 89 0.95 -4.10 18.33
N ASP A 90 -0.13 -4.75 18.77
CA ASP A 90 -0.16 -6.20 19.06
C ASP A 90 0.11 -7.10 17.85
#